data_AF-A0A5K0WE84-F1
#
_entry.id   AF-A0A5K0WE84-F1
#
_cell.length_a   1.000
_cell.length_b   1.000
_cell.length_c   1.000
_cell.angle_alpha   90.00
_cell.angle_beta   90.00
_cell.angle_gamma   90.00
#
_symmetry.space_group_name_H-M   'P 1'
#
loop_
_entity.id
_entity.type
_entity.pdbx_description
1 polymer ?
#
loop_
_entity_poly.entity_id
_entity_poly.type
_entity_poly.pdbx_seq_one_letter_code
_entity_poly.pdbx_strand_id
1 'polypeptide(L)'
;EETSSMRKEIQDLRTNARIFQLSKCTACTLTLDLPAVHFLCMHSFHQRCLGDNEKECPVCAPQYRSLLDMKRNLEENAKDHDKFFHQLKNSSDGFSVVAGYFGKGVVSKTSNGPPAELRRSSLDPSGI
;
A
#
# COMPACT_ATOMS: atom_id res chain seq x y z
N GLU A 1 -17.20 -4.74 9.17
CA GLU A 1 -17.44 -3.34 9.59
C GLU A 1 -16.17 -2.49 9.50
N GLU A 2 -15.06 -2.96 10.09
CA GLU A 2 -13.75 -2.27 10.08
C GLU A 2 -13.23 -1.87 8.70
N THR A 3 -13.30 -2.77 7.70
CA THR A 3 -12.86 -2.46 6.32
C THR A 3 -13.64 -1.32 5.68
N SER A 4 -14.92 -1.15 6.03
CA SER A 4 -15.74 -0.04 5.55
C SER A 4 -15.30 1.27 6.20
N SER A 5 -15.03 1.24 7.51
CA SER A 5 -14.50 2.39 8.26
C SER A 5 -13.17 2.87 7.69
N MET A 6 -12.22 1.96 7.48
CA MET A 6 -10.91 2.29 6.88
C MET A 6 -11.04 2.91 5.48
N ARG A 7 -11.99 2.43 4.65
CA ARG A 7 -12.24 3.01 3.32
C ARG A 7 -12.77 4.44 3.40
N LYS A 8 -13.67 4.72 4.34
CA LYS A 8 -14.17 6.08 4.59
C LYS A 8 -13.04 7.00 5.04
N GLU A 9 -12.21 6.53 5.97
CA GLU A 9 -11.05 7.29 6.42
C GLU A 9 -10.09 7.63 5.28
N ILE A 10 -9.78 6.67 4.40
CA ILE A 10 -8.97 6.90 3.20
C ILE A 10 -9.59 7.97 2.30
N GLN A 11 -10.91 7.93 2.09
CA GLN A 11 -11.61 8.93 1.29
C GLN A 11 -11.51 10.31 1.94
N ASP A 12 -11.74 10.40 3.25
CA ASP A 12 -11.67 11.65 3.98
C ASP A 12 -10.27 12.26 3.94
N LEU A 13 -9.22 11.45 4.07
CA LEU A 13 -7.84 11.90 3.96
C LEU A 13 -7.48 12.42 2.56
N ARG A 14 -8.18 11.97 1.51
CA ARG A 14 -7.95 12.39 0.12
C ARG A 14 -8.70 13.67 -0.24
N THR A 15 -9.91 13.84 0.29
CA THR A 15 -10.82 14.91 -0.17
C THR A 15 -10.92 16.07 0.79
N ASN A 16 -10.61 15.88 2.08
CA ASN A 16 -10.79 16.91 3.10
C ASN A 16 -9.45 17.47 3.57
N ALA A 17 -9.39 18.80 3.72
CA ALA A 17 -8.25 19.45 4.36
C ALA A 17 -8.20 19.07 5.85
N ARG A 18 -6.99 18.78 6.35
CA ARG A 18 -6.74 18.50 7.77
C ARG A 18 -6.13 19.73 8.44
N ILE A 19 -6.66 20.09 9.60
CA ILE A 19 -6.13 21.18 10.42
C ILE A 19 -4.97 20.62 11.27
N PHE A 20 -3.77 21.18 11.10
CA PHE A 20 -2.62 20.87 11.93
C PHE A 20 -2.57 21.84 13.11
N GLN A 21 -2.92 21.35 14.29
CA GLN A 21 -2.80 22.12 15.54
C GLN A 21 -1.43 21.94 16.21
N LEU A 22 -0.56 21.09 15.64
CA LEU A 22 0.74 20.78 16.22
C LEU A 22 1.68 21.97 16.10
N SER A 23 2.07 22.53 17.24
CA SER A 23 2.94 23.70 17.33
C SER A 23 4.40 23.35 17.63
N LYS A 24 4.78 22.07 17.58
CA LYS A 24 6.16 21.62 17.90
C LYS A 24 6.74 20.73 16.81
N CYS A 25 8.02 20.94 16.52
CA CYS A 25 8.78 20.15 15.56
C CYS A 25 9.09 18.78 16.15
N THR A 26 8.81 17.72 15.41
CA THR A 26 9.06 16.34 15.87
C THR A 26 10.56 16.03 15.99
N ALA A 27 11.43 16.70 15.23
CA ALA A 27 12.88 16.46 15.25
C ALA A 27 13.61 17.19 16.40
N CYS A 28 13.33 18.49 16.60
CA CYS A 28 14.04 19.30 17.58
C CYS A 28 13.21 19.64 18.82
N THR A 29 11.92 19.26 18.87
CA THR A 29 10.96 19.50 19.97
C THR A 29 10.62 20.97 20.28
N LEU A 30 11.27 21.91 19.59
CA LEU A 30 11.01 23.34 19.68
C LEU A 30 9.68 23.71 19.01
N THR A 31 9.18 24.90 19.33
CA THR A 31 8.00 25.45 18.69
C THR A 31 8.23 25.63 17.19
N LEU A 32 7.25 25.21 16.39
CA LEU A 32 7.26 25.39 14.94
C LEU A 32 7.09 26.88 14.62
N ASP A 33 8.04 27.39 13.85
CA ASP A 33 7.95 28.66 13.15
C ASP A 33 7.94 28.40 11.63
N LEU A 34 7.54 29.42 10.87
CA LEU A 34 7.51 29.33 9.42
C LEU A 34 8.93 29.49 8.85
N PRO A 35 9.32 28.71 7.82
CA PRO A 35 8.53 27.71 7.10
C PRO A 35 8.50 26.33 7.76
N ALA A 36 7.30 25.73 7.80
CA ALA A 36 7.04 24.41 8.37
C ALA A 36 6.46 23.44 7.33
N VAL A 37 6.79 22.16 7.45
CA VAL A 37 6.28 21.07 6.62
C VAL A 37 5.46 20.12 7.48
N HIS A 38 4.23 19.85 7.06
CA HIS A 38 3.28 18.99 7.76
C HIS A 38 2.96 17.76 6.92
N PHE A 39 3.11 16.58 7.51
CA PHE A 39 2.73 15.31 6.88
C PHE A 39 1.36 14.85 7.37
N LEU A 40 0.58 14.19 6.52
CA LEU A 40 -0.75 13.66 6.88
C LEU A 40 -0.72 12.62 8.01
N CYS A 41 0.45 12.07 8.36
CA CYS A 41 0.65 11.27 9.57
C CYS A 41 0.71 12.09 10.87
N MET A 42 0.38 13.39 10.80
CA MET A 42 0.40 14.36 11.90
C MET A 42 1.80 14.71 12.44
N HIS A 43 2.88 14.29 11.77
CA HIS A 43 4.22 14.78 12.10
C HIS A 43 4.51 16.10 11.40
N SER A 44 5.07 17.03 12.15
CA SER A 44 5.33 18.40 11.70
C SER A 44 6.79 18.74 11.97
N PHE A 45 7.45 19.38 11.00
CA PHE A 45 8.88 19.67 11.06
C PHE A 45 9.14 21.08 10.57
N HIS A 46 10.17 21.72 11.11
CA HIS A 46 10.78 22.88 10.45
C HIS A 46 11.36 22.43 9.12
N GLN A 47 11.28 23.27 8.09
CA GLN A 47 11.92 22.97 6.80
C GLN A 47 13.43 22.68 7.00
N ARG A 48 14.09 23.42 7.90
CA ARG A 48 15.51 23.23 8.25
C ARG A 48 15.80 21.89 8.94
N CYS A 49 14.86 21.35 9.71
CA CYS A 49 15.02 20.07 10.39
C CYS A 49 14.79 18.86 9.48
N LEU A 50 14.20 19.08 8.30
CA LEU A 50 13.89 18.04 7.33
C LEU A 50 15.03 17.84 6.31
N GLY A 51 15.85 18.88 6.08
CA GLY A 51 16.92 18.86 5.09
C GLY A 51 16.38 18.65 3.68
N ASP A 52 17.04 17.80 2.89
CA ASP A 52 16.63 17.50 1.50
C ASP A 52 15.46 16.48 1.39
N ASN A 53 14.96 15.94 2.51
CA ASN A 53 13.92 14.90 2.53
C ASN A 53 12.51 15.47 2.68
N GLU A 54 12.12 16.43 1.84
CA GLU A 54 10.79 17.07 1.93
C GLU A 54 9.62 16.17 1.52
N LYS A 55 9.89 15.00 0.92
CA LYS A 55 8.87 14.12 0.34
C LYS A 55 8.31 13.07 1.30
N GLU A 56 9.04 12.70 2.35
CA GLU A 56 8.65 11.61 3.26
C GLU A 56 8.87 11.99 4.72
N CYS A 57 7.96 11.56 5.59
CA CYS A 57 8.12 11.75 7.03
C CYS A 57 9.26 10.84 7.54
N PRO A 58 10.34 11.38 8.15
CA PRO A 58 11.48 10.57 8.59
C PRO A 58 11.13 9.56 9.70
N VAL A 59 10.06 9.81 10.46
CA VAL A 59 9.59 8.92 11.53
C VAL A 59 8.82 7.73 10.94
N CYS A 60 7.96 7.97 9.94
CA CYS A 60 7.09 6.94 9.38
C CYS A 60 7.70 6.21 8.18
N ALA A 61 8.64 6.83 7.45
CA ALA A 61 9.23 6.28 6.24
C ALA A 61 9.85 4.88 6.43
N PRO A 62 10.61 4.57 7.50
CA PRO A 62 11.19 3.25 7.68
C PRO A 62 10.12 2.15 7.79
N GLN A 63 9.06 2.41 8.57
CA GLN A 63 7.96 1.46 8.75
C GLN A 63 7.16 1.29 7.45
N TYR A 64 6.88 2.40 6.77
CA TYR A 64 6.16 2.39 5.49
C TYR A 64 6.91 1.60 4.42
N ARG A 65 8.24 1.77 4.31
CA ARG A 65 9.09 1.00 3.39
C ARG A 65 9.05 -0.49 3.69
N SER A 66 9.20 -0.89 4.95
CA SER A 66 9.09 -2.30 5.36
C SER A 66 7.73 -2.91 4.99
N LEU A 67 6.64 -2.18 5.14
CA LEU A 67 5.30 -2.63 4.74
C LEU A 67 5.17 -2.78 3.22
N LEU A 68 5.72 -1.84 2.44
CA LEU A 68 5.73 -1.92 0.98
C LEU A 68 6.56 -3.09 0.48
N ASP A 69 7.72 -3.34 1.07
CA ASP A 69 8.58 -4.46 0.70
C ASP A 69 7.94 -5.80 1.06
N MET A 70 7.28 -5.88 2.22
CA MET A 70 6.50 -7.06 2.59
C MET A 70 5.37 -7.32 1.58
N LYS A 71 4.63 -6.28 1.19
CA LYS A 71 3.57 -6.38 0.17
C LYS A 71 4.14 -6.84 -1.17
N ARG A 72 5.25 -6.26 -1.64
CA ARG A 72 5.93 -6.64 -2.89
C ARG A 72 6.33 -8.12 -2.86
N ASN A 73 6.95 -8.56 -1.77
CA ASN A 73 7.36 -9.96 -1.61
C ASN A 73 6.16 -10.91 -1.64
N LEU A 74 5.02 -10.53 -1.03
CA LEU A 74 3.80 -11.32 -1.13
C LEU A 74 3.27 -11.40 -2.58
N GLU A 75 3.28 -10.28 -3.32
CA GLU A 75 2.85 -10.23 -4.72
C GLU A 75 3.79 -11.01 -5.67
N GLU A 76 5.10 -11.03 -5.40
CA GLU A 76 6.07 -11.83 -6.16
C GLU A 76 5.91 -13.31 -5.87
N ASN A 77 5.81 -13.71 -4.59
CA ASN A 77 5.52 -15.10 -4.23
C ASN A 77 4.16 -15.56 -4.77
N ALA A 78 3.21 -14.64 -5.00
CA ALA A 78 1.94 -14.98 -5.61
C ALA A 78 2.02 -15.37 -7.09
N LYS A 79 3.09 -14.97 -7.79
CA LYS A 79 3.32 -15.31 -9.20
C LYS A 79 4.04 -16.64 -9.38
N ASP A 80 4.71 -17.14 -8.33
CA ASP A 80 5.54 -18.34 -8.37
C ASP A 80 4.73 -19.58 -7.93
N HIS A 81 3.85 -20.03 -8.83
CA HIS A 81 3.03 -21.23 -8.61
C HIS A 81 3.87 -22.52 -8.58
N ASP A 82 4.99 -22.56 -9.31
CA ASP A 82 5.85 -23.76 -9.37
C ASP A 82 6.54 -24.03 -8.04
N LYS A 83 7.00 -22.98 -7.35
CA LYS A 83 7.54 -23.09 -5.99
C LYS A 83 6.50 -23.58 -4.99
N PHE A 84 5.24 -23.16 -5.13
CA PHE A 84 4.14 -23.70 -4.33
C PHE A 84 3.96 -25.19 -4.56
N PHE A 85 3.84 -25.65 -5.81
CA PHE A 85 3.64 -27.06 -6.11
C PHE A 85 4.85 -27.93 -5.71
N HIS A 86 6.07 -27.40 -5.84
CA HIS A 86 7.27 -28.07 -5.38
C HIS A 86 7.29 -28.24 -3.86
N GLN A 87 6.96 -27.18 -3.10
CA GLN A 87 6.85 -27.25 -1.64
C GLN A 87 5.71 -28.19 -1.21
N LEU A 88 4.59 -28.20 -1.92
CA LEU A 88 3.47 -29.09 -1.63
C LEU A 88 3.83 -30.56 -1.83
N LYS A 89 4.53 -30.90 -2.92
CA LYS A 89 4.95 -32.27 -3.23
C LYS A 89 6.03 -32.80 -2.26
N ASN A 90 6.87 -31.92 -1.75
CA ASN A 90 7.99 -32.28 -0.87
C ASN A 90 7.67 -32.11 0.62
N SER A 91 6.49 -31.61 0.98
CA SER A 91 6.07 -31.44 2.37
C SER A 91 5.46 -32.72 2.94
N SER A 92 5.73 -33.01 4.21
CA SER A 92 5.05 -34.05 4.97
C SER A 92 3.61 -33.67 5.35
N ASP A 93 3.32 -32.36 5.43
CA ASP A 93 1.99 -31.82 5.68
C ASP A 93 1.62 -30.81 4.58
N GLY A 94 0.86 -31.29 3.59
CA GLY A 94 0.41 -30.45 2.49
C GLY A 94 -0.67 -29.44 2.91
N PHE A 95 -1.44 -29.71 3.96
CA PHE A 95 -2.48 -28.79 4.42
C PHE A 95 -1.87 -27.53 5.03
N SER A 96 -0.82 -27.66 5.86
CA SER A 96 -0.09 -26.51 6.40
C SER A 96 0.49 -25.61 5.30
N VAL A 97 0.99 -26.21 4.21
CA VAL A 97 1.49 -25.45 3.04
C VAL A 97 0.35 -24.68 2.39
N VAL A 98 -0.77 -25.34 2.07
CA VAL A 98 -1.93 -24.69 1.46
C VAL A 98 -2.49 -23.59 2.36
N ALA A 99 -2.67 -23.85 3.65
CA ALA A 99 -3.17 -22.88 4.62
C ALA A 99 -2.24 -21.67 4.75
N GLY A 100 -0.92 -21.88 4.77
CA GLY A 100 0.07 -20.80 4.81
C GLY A 100 0.05 -19.91 3.57
N TYR A 101 -0.10 -20.49 2.38
CA TYR A 101 -0.20 -19.73 1.12
C TYR A 101 -1.54 -19.00 1.00
N PHE A 102 -2.63 -19.63 1.46
CA PHE A 102 -3.95 -19.02 1.49
C PHE A 102 -4.01 -17.83 2.46
N GLY A 103 -3.48 -17.99 3.68
CA GLY A 103 -3.41 -16.92 4.69
C GLY A 103 -2.55 -15.73 4.27
N LYS A 104 -1.54 -15.96 3.42
CA LYS A 104 -0.71 -14.90 2.80
C LYS A 104 -1.37 -14.20 1.62
N GLY A 105 -2.57 -14.62 1.22
CA GLY A 105 -3.29 -14.04 0.09
C GLY A 105 -2.73 -14.43 -1.28
N VAL A 106 -1.78 -15.37 -1.34
CA VAL A 106 -1.13 -15.81 -2.60
C VAL A 106 -2.12 -16.56 -3.50
N VAL A 107 -3.00 -17.37 -2.92
CA VAL A 107 -3.96 -18.22 -3.67
C VAL A 107 -5.33 -17.54 -3.84
N SER A 108 -5.51 -16.37 -3.24
CA SER A 108 -6.81 -15.71 -3.07
C SER A 108 -7.13 -14.78 -4.25
N LYS A 109 -7.28 -15.33 -5.46
CA LYS A 109 -7.82 -14.58 -6.61
C LYS A 109 -9.33 -14.79 -6.71
N THR A 110 -10.10 -14.15 -5.84
CA THR A 110 -11.50 -13.84 -6.16
C THR A 110 -11.47 -12.58 -7.03
N SER A 111 -11.64 -12.76 -8.34
CA SER A 111 -11.88 -11.66 -9.26
C SER A 111 -13.20 -10.98 -8.91
N ASN A 112 -13.18 -10.01 -7.99
CA ASN A 112 -14.23 -9.01 -7.82
C ASN A 112 -13.81 -7.67 -8.46
N GLY A 113 -13.12 -7.75 -9.61
CA GLY A 113 -13.02 -6.63 -10.54
C GLY A 113 -14.17 -6.73 -11.54
N PRO A 114 -14.78 -5.62 -11.98
CA PRO A 114 -15.74 -5.66 -13.08
C PRO A 114 -15.07 -6.34 -14.29
N PRO A 115 -15.80 -7.15 -15.06
CA PRO A 115 -15.22 -7.84 -16.21
C PRO A 115 -14.58 -6.78 -17.11
N ALA A 116 -13.27 -6.94 -17.34
CA ALA A 116 -12.57 -6.14 -18.33
C ALA A 116 -13.28 -6.40 -19.66
N GLU A 117 -14.04 -5.40 -20.13
CA GLU A 117 -14.66 -5.46 -21.44
C GLU A 117 -13.57 -5.78 -22.46
N LEU A 118 -13.70 -6.95 -23.08
CA LEU A 118 -12.99 -7.27 -24.29
C LEU A 118 -13.27 -6.14 -25.27
N ARG A 119 -12.26 -5.30 -25.51
CA ARG A 119 -12.24 -4.38 -26.64
C ARG A 119 -12.48 -5.21 -27.89
N ARG A 120 -13.72 -5.20 -28.37
CA ARG A 120 -14.12 -5.75 -29.65
C ARG A 120 -13.39 -4.91 -30.69
N SER A 121 -12.32 -5.46 -31.25
CA SER A 121 -11.70 -4.93 -32.45
C SER A 121 -12.76 -4.93 -33.55
N SER A 122 -13.24 -3.74 -33.90
CA SER A 122 -14.06 -3.49 -35.07
C SER A 122 -13.23 -3.83 -36.31
N LEU A 123 -13.34 -5.08 -36.75
CA LEU A 123 -13.19 -5.39 -38.17
C LEU A 123 -14.38 -4.75 -38.86
N ASP A 124 -14.11 -3.72 -39.64
CA ASP A 124 -15.01 -3.10 -40.60
C ASP A 124 -14.86 -3.85 -41.93
N PRO A 125 -15.89 -4.56 -42.41
CA PRO A 125 -15.94 -5.03 -43.77
C PRO A 125 -17.16 -4.43 -44.47
N SER A 126 -16.97 -3.36 -45.26
CA SER A 126 -17.75 -2.97 -46.46
C SER A 126 -17.28 -1.56 -46.85
N GLY A 127 -16.72 -1.26 -48.02
CA GLY A 127 -17.07 -1.72 -49.35
C GLY A 127 -17.34 -0.47 -50.22
N ILE A 128 -16.61 -0.38 -51.34
CA ILE A 128 -16.87 0.27 -52.65
C ILE A 128 -15.53 0.72 -53.23
#